data_AF-A0AAW2TP68-F1
#
_entry.id   AF-A0AAW2TP68-F1
#
_cell.length_a   1.000
_cell.length_b   1.000
_cell.length_c   1.000
_cell.angle_alpha   90.00
_cell.angle_beta   90.00
_cell.angle_gamma   90.00
#
_symmetry.space_group_name_H-M   'P 1'
#
loop_
_entity.id
_entity.type
_entity.pdbx_description
1 polymer ?
#
loop_
_entity_poly.entity_id
_entity_poly.type
_entity_poly.pdbx_seq_one_letter_code
_entity_poly.pdbx_strand_id
1 'polypeptide(L)'
;MMSFTKLPPSFWGYMLETVAKLLNKAPSKSVPQTPYRYGMASLRPTSTWRVWGSPVFVKRLVGDKLDSRSSLCRFIGYPKETAGYYFYDLTEQKIFVSRNAVFLKKGFPSDSRRDEVLIEESSE
;
A
#
# COMPACT_ATOMS: atom_id res chain seq x y z
N MET A 1 -2.91 2.48 14.97
CA MET A 1 -2.62 2.18 13.54
C MET A 1 -1.94 0.81 13.40
N MET A 2 -0.84 0.56 14.10
CA MET A 2 -0.18 -0.77 14.16
C MET A 2 -1.03 -1.88 14.80
N SER A 3 -1.80 -1.55 15.84
CA SER A 3 -2.71 -2.49 16.53
C SER A 3 -3.75 -3.14 15.61
N PHE A 4 -4.08 -2.49 14.48
CA PHE A 4 -5.06 -2.98 13.51
C PHE A 4 -4.43 -3.84 12.40
N THR A 5 -3.13 -4.10 12.49
CA THR A 5 -2.38 -4.85 11.49
C THR A 5 -1.68 -6.05 12.13
N LYS A 6 -1.82 -7.23 11.52
CA LYS A 6 -1.10 -8.45 11.92
C LYS A 6 0.38 -8.44 11.50
N LEU A 7 1.01 -7.26 11.43
CA LEU A 7 2.39 -7.11 11.01
C LEU A 7 3.34 -7.15 12.23
N PRO A 8 4.50 -7.81 12.12
CA PRO A 8 5.48 -7.83 13.20
C PRO A 8 5.99 -6.42 13.60
N PRO A 9 6.42 -6.23 14.86
CA PRO A 9 7.01 -4.97 15.31
C PRO A 9 8.30 -4.55 14.57
N SER A 10 8.97 -5.48 13.88
CA SER A 10 10.15 -5.15 13.06
C SER A 10 9.83 -4.20 11.89
N PHE A 11 8.56 -4.07 11.49
CA PHE A 11 8.14 -3.21 10.38
C PHE A 11 7.95 -1.73 10.74
N TRP A 12 8.22 -1.35 11.99
CA TRP A 12 8.06 0.04 12.44
C TRP A 12 8.91 1.04 11.66
N GLY A 13 10.12 0.66 11.23
CA GLY A 13 10.96 1.53 10.40
C GLY A 13 10.27 1.96 9.10
N TYR A 14 9.63 1.01 8.41
CA TYR A 14 8.88 1.28 7.17
C TYR A 14 7.65 2.16 7.40
N MET A 15 6.95 1.94 8.51
CA MET A 15 5.81 2.76 8.88
C MET A 15 6.24 4.19 9.17
N LEU A 16 7.30 4.38 9.97
CA LEU A 16 7.81 5.70 10.31
C LEU A 16 8.31 6.46 9.07
N GLU A 17 9.01 5.77 8.17
CA GLU A 17 9.43 6.36 6.89
C GLU A 17 8.23 6.80 6.04
N THR A 18 7.18 6.00 6.00
CA THR A 18 5.93 6.32 5.28
C THR A 18 5.23 7.54 5.88
N VAL A 19 5.13 7.60 7.21
CA VAL A 19 4.54 8.74 7.93
C VAL A 19 5.36 10.01 7.70
N ALA A 20 6.69 9.94 7.80
CA ALA A 20 7.56 11.08 7.56
C ALA A 20 7.42 11.60 6.11
N LYS A 21 7.40 10.71 5.11
CA LYS A 21 7.17 11.08 3.70
C LYS A 21 5.81 11.76 3.49
N LEU A 22 4.77 11.29 4.17
CA LEU A 22 3.44 11.88 4.09
C LEU A 22 3.41 13.27 4.76
N LEU A 23 3.95 13.38 5.97
CA LEU A 23 4.00 14.62 6.74
C LEU A 23 4.79 15.71 5.99
N ASN A 24 5.92 15.34 5.37
CA ASN A 24 6.74 16.26 4.59
C ASN A 24 6.05 16.80 3.32
N LYS A 25 4.94 16.19 2.91
CA LYS A 25 4.13 16.61 1.75
C LYS A 25 2.76 17.16 2.12
N ALA A 26 2.37 17.10 3.40
CA ALA A 26 1.12 17.66 3.88
C ALA A 26 1.28 19.19 4.06
N PRO A 27 0.40 20.03 3.46
CA PRO A 27 0.44 21.46 3.69
C PRO A 27 0.12 21.79 5.15
N SER A 28 0.75 22.83 5.68
CA SER A 28 0.48 23.32 7.03
C SER A 28 -0.33 24.61 6.96
N LYS A 29 -1.11 24.92 8.01
CA LYS A 29 -1.88 26.17 8.08
C LYS A 29 -0.99 27.41 7.97
N SER A 30 0.20 27.34 8.55
CA SER A 30 1.14 28.47 8.62
C SER A 30 2.00 28.61 7.36
N VAL A 31 2.18 27.53 6.60
CA VAL A 31 3.00 27.52 5.39
C VAL A 31 2.21 26.81 4.27
N PRO A 32 1.62 27.57 3.32
CA PRO A 32 0.84 26.99 2.21
C PRO A 32 1.72 26.21 1.22
N GLN A 33 3.05 26.36 1.28
CA GLN A 33 4.01 25.60 0.49
C GLN A 33 4.89 24.71 1.36
N THR A 34 4.79 23.39 1.19
CA THR A 34 5.69 22.43 1.85
C THR A 34 7.11 22.52 1.29
N PRO A 35 8.18 22.30 2.08
CA PRO A 35 9.57 22.30 1.60
C PRO A 35 9.81 21.44 0.36
N TYR A 36 9.04 20.36 0.19
CA TYR A 36 9.10 19.48 -0.98
C TYR A 36 8.69 20.16 -2.31
N ARG A 37 7.93 21.27 -2.29
CA ARG A 37 7.54 22.00 -3.50
C ARG A 37 8.69 22.78 -4.14
N TYR A 38 9.73 23.14 -3.38
CA TYR A 38 10.74 24.09 -3.84
C TYR A 38 11.95 23.44 -4.54
N GLY A 39 12.16 22.12 -4.40
CA GLY A 39 13.43 21.51 -4.84
C GLY A 39 13.40 20.08 -5.36
N MET A 40 12.27 19.37 -5.38
CA MET A 40 12.25 17.98 -5.87
C MET A 40 11.07 17.73 -6.80
N ALA A 41 11.42 17.37 -8.04
CA ALA A 41 10.51 17.17 -9.16
C ALA A 41 9.29 16.29 -8.81
N SER A 42 8.16 16.69 -9.39
CA SER A 42 6.90 15.96 -9.47
C SER A 42 6.11 15.84 -8.15
N LEU A 43 5.15 16.76 -8.01
CA LEU A 43 3.92 16.51 -7.27
C LEU A 43 3.20 15.33 -7.93
N ARG A 44 3.55 14.10 -7.56
CA ARG A 44 2.72 12.94 -7.94
C ARG A 44 1.32 13.20 -7.38
N PRO A 45 0.26 12.97 -8.17
CA PRO A 45 -1.11 13.26 -7.75
C PRO A 45 -1.43 12.55 -6.42
N THR A 46 -2.24 13.21 -5.60
CA THR A 46 -2.68 12.75 -4.27
C THR A 46 -3.36 11.38 -4.29
N SER A 47 -3.77 10.90 -5.46
CA SER A 47 -4.28 9.55 -5.71
C SER A 47 -3.26 8.43 -5.48
N THR A 48 -1.97 8.75 -5.23
CA THR A 48 -0.90 7.78 -4.93
C THR A 48 -0.87 7.36 -3.45
N TRP A 49 -1.52 8.10 -2.57
CA TRP A 49 -1.48 7.82 -1.13
C TRP A 49 -2.31 6.60 -0.77
N ARG A 50 -1.76 5.75 0.09
CA ARG A 50 -2.35 4.49 0.52
C ARG A 50 -2.19 4.32 2.02
N VAL A 51 -3.19 3.73 2.65
CA VAL A 51 -3.21 3.49 4.10
C VAL A 51 -2.21 2.38 4.41
N TRP A 52 -1.24 2.67 5.28
CA TRP A 52 -0.27 1.69 5.74
C TRP A 52 -0.98 0.47 6.35
N GLY A 53 -0.54 -0.73 5.98
CA GLY A 53 -1.18 -1.95 6.45
C GLY A 53 -2.49 -2.29 5.74
N SER A 54 -2.85 -1.62 4.64
CA SER A 54 -4.03 -2.03 3.84
C SER A 54 -3.80 -3.40 3.19
N PRO A 55 -4.83 -4.27 3.10
CA PRO A 55 -4.76 -5.45 2.24
C PRO A 55 -4.76 -5.04 0.77
N VAL A 56 -3.96 -5.73 -0.03
CA VAL A 56 -3.70 -5.40 -1.44
C VAL A 56 -3.53 -6.69 -2.23
N PHE A 57 -4.16 -6.78 -3.40
CA PHE A 57 -3.87 -7.83 -4.37
C PHE A 57 -2.77 -7.38 -5.30
N VAL A 58 -1.65 -8.09 -5.31
CA VAL A 58 -0.52 -7.79 -6.19
C VAL A 58 -0.47 -8.82 -7.30
N LYS A 59 -0.39 -8.36 -8.56
CA LYS A 59 -0.34 -9.24 -9.73
C LYS A 59 0.99 -9.99 -9.73
N ARG A 60 0.93 -11.33 -9.76
CA ARG A 60 2.10 -12.20 -9.91
C ARG A 60 2.47 -12.23 -11.40
N LEU A 61 3.73 -11.92 -11.71
CA LEU A 61 4.22 -11.91 -13.09
C LEU A 61 4.55 -13.32 -13.61
N VAL A 62 4.69 -14.29 -12.70
CA VAL A 62 5.11 -15.66 -13.00
C VAL A 62 3.99 -16.60 -12.54
N GLY A 63 3.43 -17.37 -13.47
CA GLY A 63 2.40 -18.36 -13.17
C GLY A 63 1.91 -19.07 -14.43
N ASP A 64 1.60 -20.35 -14.31
CA ASP A 64 1.04 -21.16 -15.39
C ASP A 64 -0.38 -20.71 -15.75
N LYS A 65 -0.93 -21.19 -16.87
CA LYS A 65 -2.26 -20.77 -17.38
C LYS A 65 -3.40 -20.87 -16.36
N LEU A 66 -3.27 -21.74 -15.35
CA LEU A 66 -4.29 -22.05 -14.34
C LEU A 66 -3.96 -21.57 -12.92
N ASP A 67 -2.79 -20.99 -12.68
CA ASP A 67 -2.42 -20.56 -11.33
C ASP A 67 -3.01 -19.17 -10.99
N SER A 68 -3.21 -18.92 -9.70
CA SER A 68 -3.70 -17.62 -9.22
C SER A 68 -2.76 -16.50 -9.64
N ARG A 69 -3.24 -15.62 -10.52
CA ARG A 69 -2.44 -14.51 -11.06
C ARG A 69 -2.25 -13.35 -10.08
N SER A 70 -2.75 -13.46 -8.85
CA SER A 70 -2.61 -12.43 -7.83
C SER A 70 -2.42 -13.00 -6.43
N SER A 71 -1.61 -12.33 -5.63
CA SER A 71 -1.33 -12.72 -4.25
C SER A 71 -1.80 -11.62 -3.29
N LEU A 72 -2.47 -12.03 -2.21
CA LEU A 72 -2.93 -11.11 -1.16
C LEU A 72 -1.74 -10.72 -0.28
N CYS A 73 -1.38 -9.44 -0.33
CA CYS A 73 -0.25 -8.87 0.39
C CYS A 73 -0.69 -7.71 1.28
N ARG A 74 0.22 -7.27 2.15
CA ARG A 74 0.06 -6.07 2.97
C ARG A 74 0.90 -4.94 2.41
N PHE A 75 0.32 -3.75 2.32
CA PHE A 75 1.09 -2.55 1.97
C PHE A 75 1.93 -2.07 3.16
N ILE A 76 3.23 -1.86 2.93
CA ILE A 76 4.20 -1.54 3.98
C ILE A 76 4.88 -0.18 3.80
N GLY A 77 4.89 0.38 2.60
CA GLY A 77 5.42 1.72 2.40
C GLY A 77 5.89 2.02 1.00
N TYR A 78 6.66 3.09 0.87
CA TYR A 78 7.10 3.61 -0.43
C TYR A 78 8.61 3.42 -0.62
N PRO A 79 9.06 2.78 -1.71
CA PRO A 79 10.48 2.73 -2.09
C PRO A 79 11.05 4.14 -2.29
N LYS A 80 12.36 4.28 -2.04
CA LYS A 80 13.10 5.55 -2.20
C LYS A 80 13.47 5.81 -3.66
N GLU A 81 13.96 4.78 -4.35
CA GLU A 81 14.62 4.93 -5.66
C GLU A 81 13.80 4.41 -6.84
N THR A 82 12.78 3.58 -6.58
CA THR A 82 11.99 2.92 -7.63
C THR A 82 10.54 3.38 -7.60
N ALA A 83 9.89 3.43 -8.75
CA ALA A 83 8.44 3.62 -8.80
C ALA A 83 7.73 2.34 -8.33
N GLY A 84 6.78 2.47 -7.40
CA GLY A 84 6.00 1.35 -6.87
C GLY A 84 5.74 1.48 -5.38
N TYR A 85 5.47 0.34 -4.75
CA TYR A 85 5.17 0.21 -3.33
C TYR A 85 5.88 -1.02 -2.76
N TYR A 86 6.24 -0.96 -1.48
CA TYR A 86 6.67 -2.13 -0.71
C TYR A 86 5.44 -2.93 -0.27
N PHE A 87 5.47 -4.21 -0.58
CA PHE A 87 4.48 -5.19 -0.18
C PHE A 87 5.12 -6.28 0.66
N TYR A 88 4.33 -6.83 1.58
CA TYR A 88 4.71 -7.99 2.36
C TYR A 88 3.72 -9.12 2.13
N ASP A 89 4.24 -10.25 1.70
CA ASP A 89 3.49 -11.49 1.60
C ASP A 89 3.50 -12.20 2.96
N LEU A 90 2.32 -12.47 3.50
CA LEU A 90 2.17 -13.19 4.78
C LEU A 90 2.49 -14.68 4.64
N THR A 91 2.34 -15.23 3.43
CA THR A 91 2.56 -16.64 3.11
C THR A 91 4.05 -16.93 2.97
N GLU A 92 4.72 -16.13 2.13
CA GLU A 92 6.16 -16.30 1.87
C GLU A 92 7.04 -15.57 2.88
N GLN A 93 6.45 -14.71 3.72
CA GLN A 93 7.14 -13.83 4.67
C GLN A 93 8.23 -12.96 4.02
N LYS A 94 8.00 -12.55 2.76
CA LYS A 94 8.94 -11.78 1.95
C LYS A 94 8.44 -10.37 1.69
N ILE A 95 9.38 -9.44 1.64
CA ILE A 95 9.16 -8.07 1.21
C ILE A 95 9.59 -7.93 -0.24
N PHE A 96 8.75 -7.32 -1.06
CA PHE A 96 9.07 -7.07 -2.46
C PHE A 96 8.46 -5.75 -2.94
N VAL A 97 8.93 -5.28 -4.10
CA VAL A 97 8.46 -4.04 -4.72
C VAL A 97 7.63 -4.39 -5.95
N SER A 98 6.44 -3.80 -6.07
CA SER A 98 5.65 -3.89 -7.29
C SER A 98 4.90 -2.58 -7.57
N ARG A 99 4.59 -2.34 -8.85
CA ARG A 99 3.71 -1.26 -9.31
C ARG A 99 2.28 -1.72 -9.55
N ASN A 100 2.11 -2.99 -9.91
CA ASN A 100 0.84 -3.55 -10.37
C ASN A 100 0.09 -4.16 -9.19
N ALA A 101 -0.63 -3.29 -8.48
CA ALA A 101 -1.31 -3.66 -7.25
C ALA A 101 -2.68 -2.99 -7.17
N VAL A 102 -3.69 -3.79 -6.80
CA VAL A 102 -5.07 -3.36 -6.59
C VAL A 102 -5.33 -3.28 -5.10
N PHE A 103 -5.50 -2.06 -4.59
CA PHE A 103 -5.79 -1.81 -3.19
C PHE A 103 -7.27 -2.02 -2.95
N LEU A 104 -7.60 -2.86 -1.98
CA LEU A 104 -8.99 -3.05 -1.57
C LEU A 104 -9.46 -1.78 -0.88
N LYS A 105 -10.47 -1.12 -1.46
CA LYS A 105 -11.17 -0.03 -0.78
C LYS A 105 -11.88 -0.63 0.42
N LYS A 106 -11.55 -0.15 1.61
CA LYS A 106 -12.27 -0.52 2.82
C LYS A 106 -13.66 0.12 2.73
N GLY A 107 -14.68 -0.65 2.34
CA GLY A 107 -15.95 -0.53 3.06
C GLY A 107 -15.62 -0.89 4.50
N PHE A 108 -15.91 -0.02 5.46
CA PHE A 108 -15.77 -0.41 6.86
C PHE A 108 -16.70 -1.61 7.10
N PRO A 109 -16.17 -2.71 7.62
CA PRO A 109 -16.75 -3.15 8.87
C PRO A 109 -15.66 -3.38 9.91
N SER A 110 -16.04 -3.08 11.14
CA SER A 110 -15.41 -3.53 12.37
C SER A 110 -15.13 -5.04 12.30
N ASP A 111 -14.05 -5.41 12.95
CA ASP A 111 -13.55 -6.76 13.14
C ASP A 111 -14.63 -7.85 13.24
N SER A 112 -14.41 -8.91 12.46
CA SER A 112 -14.71 -10.33 12.71
C SER A 112 -15.42 -11.02 11.56
N ARG A 113 -14.88 -12.20 11.25
CA ARG A 113 -15.38 -13.27 10.37
C ARG A 113 -14.95 -13.18 8.91
N ARG A 114 -14.49 -14.35 8.46
CA ARG A 114 -14.32 -14.74 7.05
C ARG A 114 -15.59 -14.31 6.33
N ASP A 115 -15.48 -13.60 5.23
CA ASP A 115 -16.50 -13.69 4.20
C ASP A 115 -15.84 -13.55 2.84
N GLU A 116 -16.13 -14.57 2.05
CA GLU A 116 -15.85 -14.73 0.64
C GLU A 116 -16.32 -13.47 -0.11
N VAL A 117 -15.42 -12.79 -0.80
CA VAL A 117 -15.83 -11.73 -1.73
C VAL A 117 -15.98 -12.38 -3.10
N LEU A 118 -17.23 -12.67 -3.41
CA LEU A 118 -17.73 -12.96 -4.75
C LEU A 118 -17.25 -11.85 -5.71
N ILE A 119 -16.58 -12.27 -6.77
CA ILE A 119 -16.21 -11.40 -7.89
C ILE A 119 -17.49 -11.21 -8.70
N GLU A 120 -18.10 -10.02 -8.64
CA GLU A 120 -19.02 -9.61 -9.70
C GLU A 120 -18.19 -9.38 -10.97
N GLU A 121 -18.34 -10.30 -11.92
CA GLU A 121 -18.04 -10.06 -13.33
C GLU A 121 -18.89 -8.87 -13.80
N SER A 122 -18.25 -7.75 -14.10
CA SER A 122 -18.84 -6.74 -14.96
C SER A 122 -18.47 -7.09 -16.40
N SER A 123 -19.32 -7.90 -17.01
CA SER A 123 -19.47 -8.01 -18.46
C SER A 123 -20.16 -6.75 -18.98
N GLU A 124 -19.52 -6.08 -19.94
CA GLU A 124 -20.06 -5.40 -21.15
C GLU A 124 -19.15 -4.23 -21.59
#